data_AF-A0AAD2CT53-F1
#
_entry.id   AF-A0AAD2CT53-F1
#
_cell.length_a   1.000
_cell.length_b   1.000
_cell.length_c   1.000
_cell.angle_alpha   90.00
_cell.angle_beta   90.00
_cell.angle_gamma   90.00
#
_symmetry.space_group_name_H-M   'P 1'
#
loop_
_entity.id
_entity.type
_entity.pdbx_description
1 polymer ?
#
loop_
_entity_poly.entity_id
_entity_poly.type
_entity_poly.pdbx_seq_one_letter_code
_entity_poly.pdbx_strand_id
1 'polypeptide(L)'
;MVRFKQSGPRRQQVGSSSGVVGRSRQSGTASSSSRTPKEAPVRKKKRRMRPGEGALREIRRYQHTTDLLIRRLPFARLVREIQQGLTNRPYSWQASAILALQEASEAHLIGLFEDCN
;
A
#
# COMPACT_ATOMS: atom_id res chain seq x y z
N MET A 1 -54.45 23.97 9.63
CA MET A 1 -53.33 23.84 8.68
C MET A 1 -53.05 22.34 8.45
N VAL A 2 -53.07 21.71 7.26
CA VAL A 2 -53.01 22.18 5.85
C VAL A 2 -51.71 22.98 5.61
N ARG A 3 -50.71 22.67 4.77
CA ARG A 3 -50.44 21.80 3.57
C ARG A 3 -48.88 21.65 3.45
N PHE A 4 -48.19 20.84 2.60
CA PHE A 4 -48.51 19.76 1.64
C PHE A 4 -47.26 18.91 1.29
N LYS A 5 -47.40 17.57 1.22
CA LYS A 5 -46.88 16.61 0.20
C LYS A 5 -45.75 17.04 -0.79
N GLN A 6 -44.68 16.23 -0.89
CA GLN A 6 -44.20 15.67 -2.18
C GLN A 6 -43.25 14.47 -2.02
N SER A 7 -43.26 13.57 -3.02
CA SER A 7 -42.67 12.21 -2.98
C SER A 7 -42.18 11.77 -4.36
N GLY A 8 -40.93 11.29 -4.48
CA GLY A 8 -40.33 10.81 -5.74
C GLY A 8 -40.55 9.30 -6.00
N PRO A 9 -40.59 8.84 -7.27
CA PRO A 9 -41.13 7.53 -7.61
C PRO A 9 -40.13 6.36 -7.62
N ARG A 10 -40.59 5.21 -7.12
CA ARG A 10 -39.93 3.88 -7.21
C ARG A 10 -40.24 3.24 -8.57
N ARG A 11 -39.23 3.05 -9.43
CA ARG A 11 -39.40 2.46 -10.77
C ARG A 11 -39.48 0.92 -10.70
N GLN A 12 -40.67 0.37 -10.86
CA GLN A 12 -40.89 -1.00 -11.32
C GLN A 12 -41.04 -1.00 -12.86
N GLN A 13 -40.62 -2.07 -13.54
CA GLN A 13 -41.08 -2.37 -14.90
C GLN A 13 -41.48 -3.84 -14.99
N VAL A 14 -42.74 -4.05 -15.38
CA VAL A 14 -43.33 -5.31 -15.85
C VAL A 14 -43.23 -5.36 -17.38
N GLY A 15 -43.23 -6.57 -17.95
CA GLY A 15 -42.85 -6.79 -19.35
C GLY A 15 -44.00 -7.02 -20.34
N SER A 16 -43.61 -7.14 -21.61
CA SER A 16 -44.32 -7.61 -22.82
C SER A 16 -43.32 -7.47 -24.00
N SER A 17 -43.34 -8.22 -25.10
CA SER A 17 -44.13 -9.38 -25.53
C SER A 17 -43.41 -10.12 -26.69
N SER A 18 -43.83 -11.36 -26.96
CA SER A 18 -43.85 -12.11 -28.24
C SER A 18 -42.76 -11.90 -29.33
N GLY A 19 -42.08 -12.98 -29.72
CA GLY A 19 -41.27 -13.02 -30.96
C GLY A 19 -40.58 -14.36 -31.24
N VAL A 20 -41.31 -15.37 -31.73
CA VAL A 20 -40.71 -16.64 -32.20
C VAL A 20 -40.40 -16.56 -33.70
N VAL A 21 -39.10 -16.57 -34.08
CA VAL A 21 -38.63 -17.11 -35.37
C VAL A 21 -37.22 -17.68 -35.16
N GLY A 22 -37.03 -18.98 -35.41
CA GLY A 22 -35.70 -19.60 -35.43
C GLY A 22 -35.03 -19.50 -36.80
N ARG A 23 -33.69 -19.45 -36.85
CA ARG A 23 -32.96 -19.56 -38.13
C ARG A 23 -31.66 -20.37 -38.04
N SER A 24 -31.72 -21.54 -38.67
CA SER A 24 -30.65 -22.27 -39.36
C SER A 24 -29.25 -22.42 -38.74
N ARG A 25 -28.96 -23.67 -38.36
CA ARG A 25 -27.76 -24.45 -38.74
C ARG A 25 -26.61 -23.67 -39.43
N GLN A 26 -25.42 -23.77 -38.84
CA GLN A 26 -24.16 -23.85 -39.59
C GLN A 26 -23.32 -25.03 -39.09
N SER A 27 -23.09 -25.99 -39.98
CA SER A 27 -22.21 -27.14 -39.78
C SER A 27 -20.75 -26.73 -39.95
N GLY A 28 -20.04 -26.54 -38.84
CA GLY A 28 -18.57 -26.44 -38.83
C GLY A 28 -17.95 -27.84 -38.84
N THR A 29 -16.97 -28.06 -39.72
CA THR A 29 -16.34 -29.36 -39.95
C THR A 29 -15.57 -29.89 -38.73
N ALA A 30 -15.64 -31.20 -38.53
CA ALA A 30 -14.77 -31.87 -37.57
C ALA A 30 -13.32 -31.86 -38.07
N SER A 31 -12.44 -31.14 -37.37
CA SER A 31 -10.99 -31.31 -37.46
C SER A 31 -10.50 -31.96 -36.18
N SER A 32 -9.74 -33.04 -36.32
CA SER A 32 -9.23 -33.83 -35.21
C SER A 32 -7.95 -33.23 -34.61
N SER A 33 -7.76 -33.49 -33.32
CA SER A 33 -6.44 -33.60 -32.68
C SER A 33 -5.46 -32.41 -32.79
N SER A 34 -5.55 -31.48 -31.83
CA SER A 34 -4.47 -31.29 -30.85
C SER A 34 -4.83 -30.25 -29.78
N ARG A 35 -5.75 -30.60 -28.86
CA ARG A 35 -5.85 -29.87 -27.59
C ARG A 35 -4.71 -30.34 -26.69
N THR A 36 -3.54 -29.71 -26.81
CA THR A 36 -2.57 -29.76 -25.71
C THR A 36 -3.27 -29.27 -24.44
N PRO A 37 -3.10 -29.94 -23.29
CA PRO A 37 -3.54 -29.38 -22.03
C PRO A 37 -2.90 -27.99 -21.89
N LYS A 38 -3.71 -26.95 -21.68
CA LYS A 38 -3.17 -25.66 -21.22
C LYS A 38 -2.60 -25.93 -19.84
N GLU A 39 -1.29 -26.15 -19.79
CA GLU A 39 -0.54 -26.39 -18.57
C GLU A 39 -0.91 -25.28 -17.58
N ALA A 40 -1.49 -25.68 -16.44
CA ALA A 40 -1.90 -24.72 -15.41
C ALA A 40 -0.66 -23.90 -15.05
N PRO A 41 -0.76 -22.55 -14.89
CA PRO A 41 0.42 -21.71 -14.74
C PRO A 41 1.24 -22.16 -13.54
N VAL A 42 2.34 -22.88 -13.83
CA VAL A 42 3.23 -23.45 -12.83
C VAL A 42 3.69 -22.27 -11.98
N ARG A 43 3.23 -22.25 -10.72
CA ARG A 43 3.44 -21.12 -9.81
C ARG A 43 4.94 -20.99 -9.59
N LYS A 44 5.58 -20.11 -10.37
CA LYS A 44 7.04 -19.90 -10.35
C LYS A 44 7.46 -19.68 -8.91
N LYS A 45 8.16 -20.67 -8.33
CA LYS A 45 8.60 -20.65 -6.94
C LYS A 45 9.46 -19.41 -6.76
N LYS A 46 8.99 -18.46 -5.93
CA LYS A 46 9.76 -17.22 -5.65
C LYS A 46 11.13 -17.63 -5.12
N ARG A 47 12.19 -17.32 -5.88
CA ARG A 47 13.56 -17.67 -5.50
C ARG A 47 13.91 -16.91 -4.22
N ARG A 48 14.31 -17.64 -3.18
CA ARG A 48 14.80 -17.04 -1.92
C ARG A 48 16.14 -16.34 -2.21
N MET A 49 16.32 -15.14 -1.67
CA MET A 49 17.61 -14.42 -1.73
C MET A 49 18.65 -15.15 -0.88
N ARG A 50 19.93 -15.07 -1.25
CA ARG A 50 21.03 -15.59 -0.45
C ARG A 50 21.15 -14.78 0.86
N PRO A 51 21.68 -15.35 1.95
CA PRO A 51 22.08 -14.56 3.12
C PRO A 51 22.97 -13.38 2.70
N GLY A 52 22.78 -12.22 3.33
CA GLY A 52 23.49 -10.97 2.97
C GLY A 52 22.98 -10.25 1.71
N GLU A 53 22.42 -10.94 0.71
CA GLU A 53 21.95 -10.33 -0.56
C GLU A 53 20.83 -9.29 -0.34
N GLY A 54 19.94 -9.54 0.63
CA GLY A 54 18.92 -8.57 1.06
C GLY A 54 19.53 -7.32 1.70
N ALA A 55 20.43 -7.52 2.67
CA ALA A 55 21.10 -6.44 3.40
C ALA A 55 21.94 -5.56 2.46
N LEU A 56 22.72 -6.14 1.54
CA LEU A 56 23.50 -5.37 0.55
C LEU A 56 22.61 -4.52 -0.38
N ARG A 57 21.39 -4.99 -0.70
CA ARG A 57 20.43 -4.20 -1.47
C ARG A 57 19.82 -3.06 -0.64
N GLU A 58 19.60 -3.29 0.64
CA GLU A 58 19.09 -2.28 1.57
C GLU A 58 20.14 -1.20 1.86
N ILE A 59 21.39 -1.58 2.14
CA ILE A 59 22.55 -0.66 2.29
C ILE A 59 22.67 0.25 1.06
N ARG A 60 22.74 -0.32 -0.15
CA ARG A 60 22.82 0.46 -1.40
C ARG A 60 21.63 1.39 -1.63
N ARG A 61 20.42 0.99 -1.19
CA ARG A 61 19.23 1.84 -1.27
C ARG A 61 19.37 3.02 -0.31
N TYR A 62 19.66 2.76 0.97
CA TYR A 62 19.72 3.78 2.00
C TYR A 62 20.92 4.72 1.86
N GLN A 63 22.02 4.29 1.25
CA GLN A 63 23.14 5.17 0.87
C GLN A 63 22.82 6.10 -0.32
N HIS A 64 21.82 5.79 -1.13
CA HIS A 64 21.39 6.62 -2.27
C HIS A 64 20.25 7.60 -1.88
N THR A 65 19.44 7.26 -0.88
CA THR A 65 18.28 8.07 -0.45
C THR A 65 18.57 8.79 0.85
N THR A 66 18.24 10.08 0.94
CA THR A 66 18.32 10.86 2.19
C THR A 66 16.99 10.87 2.96
N ASP A 67 16.27 9.74 2.94
CA ASP A 67 14.98 9.59 3.64
C ASP A 67 15.22 9.31 5.13
N LEU A 68 14.51 10.01 6.02
CA LEU A 68 14.51 9.70 7.46
C LEU A 68 13.93 8.29 7.72
N LEU A 69 14.69 7.47 8.42
CA LEU A 69 14.40 6.05 8.66
C LEU A 69 13.58 5.84 9.93
N ILE A 70 13.69 6.73 10.93
CA ILE A 70 12.91 6.64 12.16
C ILE A 70 11.49 7.20 11.92
N ARG A 71 10.48 6.50 12.46
CA ARG A 71 9.09 6.95 12.35
C ARG A 71 8.88 8.23 13.19
N ARG A 72 8.45 9.30 12.51
CA ARG A 72 8.27 10.66 13.08
C ARG A 72 7.40 10.71 14.34
N LEU A 73 6.28 9.98 14.40
CA LEU A 73 5.37 10.02 15.56
C LEU A 73 5.96 9.36 16.83
N PRO A 74 6.52 8.12 16.78
CA PRO A 74 7.30 7.58 17.90
C PRO A 74 8.45 8.48 18.35
N PHE A 75 9.24 9.03 17.42
CA PHE A 75 10.33 9.96 17.77
C PHE A 75 9.82 11.22 18.47
N ALA A 76 8.76 11.84 17.96
CA ALA A 76 8.12 13.01 18.58
C ALA A 76 7.53 12.74 19.97
N ARG A 77 7.14 11.48 20.28
CA ARG A 77 6.73 11.07 21.63
C ARG A 77 7.94 10.97 22.56
N LEU A 78 9.01 10.30 22.12
CA LEU A 78 10.26 10.17 22.87
C LEU A 78 10.86 11.54 23.24
N VAL A 79 10.91 12.50 22.31
CA VAL A 79 11.40 13.85 22.60
C VAL A 79 10.56 14.55 23.69
N ARG A 80 9.25 14.34 23.70
CA ARG A 80 8.35 14.91 24.74
C ARG A 80 8.49 14.21 26.09
N GLU A 81 8.68 12.90 26.09
CA GLU A 81 8.95 12.10 27.29
C GLU A 81 10.25 12.55 27.97
N ILE A 82 11.33 12.67 27.19
CA ILE A 82 12.62 13.21 27.69
C ILE A 82 12.45 14.64 28.22
N GLN A 83 11.74 15.52 27.49
CA GLN A 83 11.49 16.90 27.94
C GLN A 83 10.72 16.96 29.27
N GLN A 84 9.76 16.07 29.50
CA GLN A 84 9.01 16.01 30.76
C GLN A 84 9.90 15.59 31.93
N GLY A 85 10.88 14.71 31.71
CA GLY A 85 11.89 14.36 32.72
C GLY A 85 12.88 15.49 33.02
N LEU A 86 13.11 16.42 32.09
CA LEU A 86 14.02 17.55 32.26
C LEU A 86 13.38 18.78 32.92
N THR A 87 12.11 19.08 32.59
CA THR A 87 11.46 20.31 33.09
C THR A 87 9.98 20.11 33.41
N ASN A 88 9.60 20.36 34.66
CA ASN A 88 8.22 20.33 35.19
C ASN A 88 7.27 21.41 34.64
N ARG A 89 7.65 22.16 33.59
CA ARG A 89 6.81 23.21 32.98
C ARG A 89 6.23 22.71 31.66
N PRO A 90 5.01 23.14 31.27
CA PRO A 90 4.46 22.82 29.96
C PRO A 90 5.28 23.49 28.85
N TYR A 91 5.87 22.70 27.95
CA TYR A 91 6.55 23.18 26.75
C TYR A 91 5.81 22.76 25.48
N SER A 92 5.79 23.66 24.50
CA SER A 92 5.30 23.42 23.16
C SER A 92 6.47 23.30 22.19
N TRP A 93 6.49 22.22 21.42
CA TRP A 93 7.53 21.97 20.41
C TRP A 93 7.06 22.43 19.03
N GLN A 94 7.90 23.21 18.35
CA GLN A 94 7.73 23.53 16.93
C GLN A 94 7.98 22.28 16.07
N ALA A 95 7.21 22.09 14.99
CA ALA A 95 7.33 20.92 14.13
C ALA A 95 8.72 20.79 13.46
N SER A 96 9.35 21.91 13.10
CA SER A 96 10.71 21.96 12.57
C SER A 96 11.77 21.63 13.63
N ALA A 97 11.57 21.98 14.90
CA ALA A 97 12.50 21.61 15.97
C ALA A 97 12.55 20.09 16.17
N ILE A 98 11.38 19.41 16.12
CA ILE A 98 11.33 17.94 16.16
C ILE A 98 11.99 17.31 14.91
N LEU A 99 11.84 17.92 13.73
CA LEU A 99 12.52 17.48 12.51
C LEU A 99 14.04 17.60 12.66
N ALA A 100 14.56 18.76 13.05
CA ALA A 100 15.99 19.00 13.20
C ALA A 100 16.64 18.09 14.25
N LEU A 101 15.94 17.84 15.36
CA LEU A 101 16.37 16.84 16.36
C LEU A 101 16.44 15.43 15.76
N GLN A 102 15.49 15.07 14.89
CA GLN A 102 15.48 13.76 14.22
C GLN A 102 16.64 13.64 13.21
N GLU A 103 16.83 14.65 12.36
CA GLU A 103 17.92 14.72 11.38
C GLU A 103 19.29 14.61 12.06
N ALA A 104 19.53 15.39 13.11
CA ALA A 104 20.78 15.32 13.88
C ALA A 104 20.98 13.97 14.58
N SER A 105 19.91 13.37 15.13
CA SER A 105 19.98 12.07 15.79
C SER A 105 20.29 10.94 14.80
N GLU A 106 19.63 10.93 13.64
CA GLU A 106 19.87 9.91 12.61
C GLU A 106 21.28 10.07 11.99
N ALA A 107 21.73 11.30 11.70
CA ALA A 107 23.09 11.55 11.23
C ALA A 107 24.16 11.08 12.24
N HIS A 108 23.95 11.34 13.53
CA HIS A 108 24.87 10.87 14.58
C HIS A 108 24.91 9.33 14.69
N LEU A 109 23.75 8.66 14.63
CA LEU A 109 23.68 7.20 14.64
C LEU A 109 24.34 6.57 13.40
N ILE A 110 24.21 7.18 12.22
CA ILE A 110 24.88 6.73 11.00
C ILE A 110 26.40 6.79 11.19
N GLY A 111 26.95 7.93 11.63
CA GLY A 111 28.39 8.06 11.88
C GLY A 111 28.91 7.06 12.92
N LEU A 112 28.17 6.83 14.01
CA LEU A 112 28.51 5.79 14.99
C LEU A 112 28.54 4.37 14.39
N PHE A 113 27.63 4.05 13.47
CA PHE A 113 27.65 2.75 12.78
C PHE A 113 28.75 2.64 11.73
N GLU A 114 29.17 3.75 11.11
CA GLU A 114 30.33 3.79 10.21
C GLU A 114 31.63 3.53 10.99
N ASP A 115 31.81 4.16 12.16
CA ASP A 115 32.98 3.95 13.04
C ASP A 115 33.05 2.52 13.64
N CYS A 116 31.93 1.81 13.73
CA CYS A 116 31.84 0.48 14.34
C CYS A 116 32.02 -0.70 13.36
N ASN A 117 32.22 -0.45 12.06
CA ASN A 117 32.15 -1.45 10.98
C ASN A 117 33.49 -1.70 10.26
#